data_AF-A0A817JKV6-F1
#
_entry.id   AF-A0A817JKV6-F1
#
_cell.length_a   1.000
_cell.length_b   1.000
_cell.length_c   1.000
_cell.angle_alpha   90.00
_cell.angle_beta   90.00
_cell.angle_gamma   90.00
#
_symmetry.space_group_name_H-M   'P 1'
#
loop_
_entity.id
_entity.type
_entity.pdbx_description
1 polymer ?
#
loop_
_entity_poly.entity_id
_entity_poly.type
_entity_poly.pdbx_seq_one_letter_code
_entity_poly.pdbx_strand_id
1 'polypeptide(L)'
;MAEAFVTLTGEIQAKSPAISFINSNKGKSLLVADDYTVKLDKATTTTKYWICTINGCAAKVHTDSNNRLMKTVGNHNHLRK
;
A
#
# COMPACT_ATOMS: atom_id res chain seq x y z
N MET A 1 44.90 2.87 -21.17
CA MET A 1 43.75 1.94 -21.01
C MET A 1 43.24 2.03 -19.58
N ALA A 2 41.93 1.79 -19.38
CA ALA A 2 41.11 1.91 -18.16
C ALA A 2 40.51 3.31 -17.95
N GLU A 3 39.48 3.71 -18.71
CA GLU A 3 38.04 3.36 -18.62
C GLU A 3 37.36 4.08 -17.44
N ALA A 4 36.72 5.21 -17.76
CA ALA A 4 35.84 5.96 -16.88
C ALA A 4 34.45 5.29 -16.85
N PHE A 5 33.82 5.19 -15.68
CA PHE A 5 32.40 4.84 -15.56
C PHE A 5 31.62 5.99 -14.91
N VAL A 6 30.68 6.50 -15.70
CA VAL A 6 29.67 7.50 -15.35
C VAL A 6 28.39 6.78 -14.95
N THR A 7 27.76 7.23 -13.87
CA THR A 7 26.29 7.34 -13.73
C THR A 7 26.02 8.50 -12.76
N LEU A 8 25.77 9.73 -13.22
CA LEU A 8 24.50 10.30 -13.70
C LEU A 8 23.27 9.98 -12.84
N THR A 9 22.75 11.08 -12.26
CA THR A 9 21.50 11.29 -11.52
C THR A 9 21.37 10.64 -10.15
N GLY A 10 21.75 11.41 -9.12
CA GLY A 10 21.25 11.25 -7.75
C GLY A 10 19.76 11.56 -7.69
N GLU A 11 18.95 10.60 -8.13
CA GLU A 11 17.52 10.60 -7.86
C GLU A 11 17.35 10.16 -6.40
N ILE A 12 17.03 11.11 -5.53
CA ILE A 12 16.59 10.79 -4.18
C ILE A 12 15.25 10.07 -4.35
N GLN A 13 15.31 8.74 -4.46
CA GLN A 13 14.13 7.89 -4.50
C GLN A 13 13.49 7.96 -3.11
N ALA A 14 12.68 9.00 -2.88
CA ALA A 14 11.69 8.99 -1.83
C ALA A 14 10.80 7.79 -2.14
N LYS A 15 11.09 6.65 -1.52
CA LYS A 15 10.33 5.41 -1.66
C LYS A 15 8.96 5.66 -1.07
N SER A 16 8.09 6.26 -1.87
CA SER A 16 6.68 6.34 -1.59
C SER A 16 6.20 4.89 -1.44
N PRO A 17 5.50 4.57 -0.35
CA PRO A 17 4.98 3.22 -0.17
C PRO A 17 4.11 2.89 -1.38
N ALA A 18 4.54 1.89 -2.14
CA ALA A 18 3.84 1.46 -3.33
C ALA A 18 2.51 0.85 -2.88
N ILE A 19 1.42 1.51 -3.25
CA ILE A 19 0.07 0.98 -3.06
C ILE A 19 -0.56 0.69 -4.41
N SER A 20 -1.19 -0.47 -4.53
CA SER A 20 -1.86 -0.92 -5.74
C SER A 20 -3.30 -1.26 -5.42
N PHE A 21 -4.24 -0.73 -6.21
CA PHE A 21 -5.65 -1.06 -6.07
C PHE A 21 -5.98 -2.20 -7.02
N ILE A 22 -6.54 -3.28 -6.48
CA ILE A 22 -6.98 -4.42 -7.26
C ILE A 22 -8.46 -4.66 -7.03
N ASN A 23 -9.16 -5.09 -8.09
CA ASN A 23 -10.55 -5.50 -8.00
C ASN A 23 -10.58 -7.00 -7.73
N SER A 24 -11.22 -7.40 -6.64
CA SER A 24 -11.52 -8.82 -6.42
C SER A 24 -12.50 -9.30 -7.48
N ASN A 25 -12.43 -10.59 -7.85
CA ASN A 25 -13.34 -11.22 -8.80
C ASN A 25 -14.83 -11.09 -8.40
N LYS A 26 -15.09 -10.77 -7.13
CA LYS A 26 -16.43 -10.50 -6.57
C LYS A 26 -16.86 -9.02 -6.61
N GLY A 27 -16.13 -8.18 -7.36
CA GLY A 27 -16.39 -6.73 -7.50
C GLY A 27 -15.96 -5.87 -6.31
N LYS A 28 -15.31 -6.46 -5.28
CA LYS A 28 -14.86 -5.72 -4.09
C LYS A 28 -13.50 -5.08 -4.35
N SER A 29 -13.34 -3.81 -3.98
CA SER A 29 -12.04 -3.12 -4.04
C SER A 29 -11.12 -3.63 -2.93
N LEU A 30 -9.92 -4.03 -3.31
CA LEU A 30 -8.83 -4.41 -2.43
C LEU A 30 -7.65 -3.47 -2.67
N LEU A 31 -6.87 -3.24 -1.63
CA LEU A 31 -5.67 -2.44 -1.69
C LEU A 31 -4.50 -3.33 -1.26
N VAL A 32 -3.45 -3.30 -2.05
CA VAL A 32 -2.17 -3.94 -1.75
C VAL A 32 -1.24 -2.83 -1.29
N ALA A 33 -0.83 -2.84 -0.03
CA ALA A 33 0.17 -1.92 0.51
C ALA A 33 1.34 -2.74 1.05
N ASP A 34 2.54 -2.46 0.57
CA ASP A 34 3.77 -3.11 1.05
C ASP A 34 3.67 -4.66 1.02
N ASP A 35 3.20 -5.22 -0.09
CA ASP A 35 2.92 -6.67 -0.28
C ASP A 35 1.79 -7.25 0.58
N TYR A 36 1.02 -6.43 1.30
CA TYR A 36 -0.14 -6.88 2.08
C TYR A 36 -1.47 -6.48 1.46
N THR A 37 -2.35 -7.46 1.29
CA THR A 37 -3.70 -7.24 0.77
C THR A 37 -4.69 -6.91 1.89
N VAL A 38 -5.19 -5.68 1.86
CA VAL A 38 -6.24 -5.17 2.74
C VAL A 38 -7.54 -4.97 1.95
N LYS A 39 -8.68 -5.08 2.64
CA LYS A 39 -10.02 -4.88 2.08
C LYS A 39 -10.60 -3.57 2.61
N LEU A 40 -11.43 -2.92 1.81
CA LEU A 40 -12.16 -1.74 2.24
C LEU A 40 -13.17 -2.14 3.34
N ASP A 41 -13.05 -1.51 4.50
CA ASP A 41 -14.00 -1.65 5.62
C ASP A 41 -15.07 -0.57 5.53
N LYS A 42 -14.64 0.69 5.47
CA LYS A 42 -15.50 1.88 5.42
C LYS A 42 -14.92 2.92 4.48
N ALA A 43 -15.78 3.62 3.76
CA ALA A 43 -15.39 4.80 3.01
C ALA A 43 -16.19 6.00 3.50
N THR A 44 -15.50 7.06 3.87
CA THR A 44 -16.04 8.39 4.13
C THR A 44 -15.74 9.28 2.91
N THR A 45 -16.41 10.42 2.80
CA THR A 45 -16.23 11.40 1.71
C THR A 45 -14.75 11.75 1.48
N THR A 46 -13.97 11.87 2.55
CA THR A 46 -12.57 12.31 2.50
C THR A 46 -11.58 11.16 2.64
N THR A 47 -11.95 10.05 3.28
CA THR A 47 -11.00 9.01 3.68
C THR A 47 -11.60 7.63 3.60
N LYS A 48 -10.83 6.68 3.11
CA LYS A 48 -11.18 5.26 3.02
C LYS A 48 -10.38 4.49 4.05
N TYR A 49 -11.06 3.67 4.82
CA TYR A 49 -10.54 2.81 5.87
C TYR A 49 -10.47 1.39 5.34
N TRP A 50 -9.27 0.82 5.39
CA TRP A 50 -8.95 -0.51 4.92
C TRP A 50 -8.46 -1.34 6.09
N ILE A 51 -8.86 -2.60 6.13
CA ILE A 51 -8.46 -3.57 7.15
C ILE A 51 -7.86 -4.79 6.50
N CYS A 52 -6.96 -5.48 7.19
CA CYS A 52 -6.41 -6.71 6.66
C CYS A 52 -7.50 -7.75 6.36
N THR A 53 -7.28 -8.53 5.30
CA THR A 53 -8.17 -9.65 4.94
C THR A 53 -8.01 -10.86 5.86
N ILE A 54 -6.91 -10.95 6.60
CA ILE A 54 -6.63 -12.04 7.55
C ILE A 54 -7.36 -11.79 8.88
N ASN A 55 -8.13 -12.79 9.33
CA ASN A 55 -8.78 -12.75 10.63
C ASN A 55 -7.74 -12.75 11.76
N GLY A 56 -7.88 -11.83 12.71
CA GLY A 56 -6.93 -11.67 13.82
C GLY A 56 -5.77 -10.71 13.52
N CYS A 57 -5.70 -10.12 12.32
CA CYS A 57 -4.75 -9.07 12.01
C CYS A 57 -5.34 -7.69 12.31
N ALA A 58 -4.70 -6.95 13.21
CA ALA A 58 -5.13 -5.61 13.61
C ALA A 58 -4.60 -4.49 12.69
N ALA A 59 -3.90 -4.84 11.60
CA ALA A 59 -3.37 -3.89 10.65
C ALA A 59 -4.49 -3.19 9.87
N LYS A 60 -4.39 -1.85 9.81
CA LYS A 60 -5.33 -0.96 9.13
C LYS A 60 -4.55 -0.01 8.25
N VAL A 61 -5.13 0.31 7.10
CA VAL A 61 -4.57 1.26 6.15
C VAL A 61 -5.63 2.30 5.86
N HIS A 62 -5.25 3.57 5.84
CA HIS A 62 -6.13 4.69 5.53
C HIS A 62 -5.63 5.33 4.23
N THR A 63 -6.55 5.54 3.30
CA THR A 63 -6.25 6.27 2.06
C THR A 63 -7.16 7.47 1.91
N ASP A 64 -6.70 8.47 1.16
CA ASP A 64 -7.52 9.62 0.79
C ASP A 64 -8.64 9.22 -0.20
N SER A 65 -9.59 10.12 -0.41
CA SER A 65 -10.55 10.11 -1.52
C SER A 65 -9.88 9.89 -2.89
N ASN A 66 -8.68 10.45 -3.08
CA ASN A 66 -7.85 10.32 -4.27
C ASN A 66 -7.02 9.03 -4.29
N ASN A 67 -7.34 8.04 -3.47
CA ASN A 67 -6.64 6.76 -3.43
C ASN A 67 -5.15 6.88 -3.08
N ARG A 68 -4.74 7.92 -2.36
CA ARG A 68 -3.36 8.11 -1.89
C ARG A 68 -3.21 7.52 -0.50
N LEU A 69 -2.12 6.81 -0.22
CA LEU A 69 -1.86 6.31 1.12
C LEU A 69 -1.71 7.51 2.08
N MET A 70 -2.57 7.55 3.10
CA MET A 70 -2.51 8.58 4.14
C MET A 70 -1.73 8.04 5.35
N LYS A 71 -2.12 6.87 5.84
CA LYS A 71 -1.57 6.30 7.07
C LYS A 71 -1.72 4.79 7.10
N THR A 72 -0.75 4.11 7.71
CA THR A 72 -0.84 2.69 8.08
C THR A 72 -0.79 2.60 9.61
N VAL A 73 -1.67 1.79 10.20
CA VAL A 73 -1.84 1.63 11.65
C VAL A 73 -1.74 0.15 12.00
N GLY A 74 -0.86 -0.17 12.94
CA GLY A 74 -0.62 -1.54 13.37
C GLY A 74 0.30 -2.30 12.43
N ASN A 75 0.76 -3.46 12.90
CA ASN A 75 1.63 -4.36 12.16
C ASN A 75 0.88 -5.61 11.75
N HIS A 76 1.24 -6.14 10.58
CA HIS A 76 0.77 -7.44 10.13
C HIS A 76 1.41 -8.53 10.99
N ASN A 77 0.60 -9.31 11.69
CA ASN A 77 1.03 -10.46 12.50
C ASN A 77 1.03 -11.77 11.69
N HIS A 78 1.15 -11.69 10.37
CA HIS A 78 1.08 -12.81 9.46
C HIS A 78 2.01 -12.59 8.26
N LEU A 79 2.30 -13.68 7.54
CA LEU A 79 3.05 -13.62 6.29
C LEU A 79 2.21 -12.98 5.18
N ARG A 80 2.88 -12.39 4.18
CA ARG A 80 2.26 -11.86 2.97
C ARG A 80 1.33 -12.90 2.33
N LYS A 81 0.21 -12.45 1.77
CA LYS A 81 -0.85 -13.31 1.23
C LYS A 81 -1.03 -13.07 -0.25
#